data_AF-A0A0Q7WJB7-F1
#
_entry.id   AF-A0A0Q7WJB7-F1
#
_cell.length_a   1.000
_cell.length_b   1.000
_cell.length_c   1.000
_cell.angle_alpha   90.00
_cell.angle_beta   90.00
_cell.angle_gamma   90.00
#
_symmetry.space_group_name_H-M   'P 1'
#
loop_
_entity.id
_entity.type
_entity.pdbx_description
1 polymer ?
#
loop_
_entity_poly.entity_id
_entity_poly.type
_entity_poly.pdbx_seq_one_letter_code
_entity_poly.pdbx_strand_id
1 'polypeptide(L)'
;MTREGLAALAFSAAGRESDKFETNDLGRQVIGREFIFAQSLADEDSSTETNDAYWRYDKSAQQLTLSFRSYVHSLYLKFESKKSGEYTGQNAFGVKVRIKGYTETEAKLTPVGGTDFNTLSVTLNADPVEGRRLSQEVTLLVQGVIDADSDGAVTSCSDDHAGATIDDPIEVYTYSCAVTGRVTHVEFYDRKNSAALAEWNAEPAAAAKP
;
A
#
# COMPACT_ATOMS: atom_id res chain seq x y z
N MET A 1 -11.94 9.20 -7.75
CA MET A 1 -10.55 9.64 -7.50
C MET A 1 -9.59 8.54 -7.94
N THR A 2 -8.46 8.88 -8.59
CA THR A 2 -7.44 7.90 -9.03
C THR A 2 -6.42 7.61 -7.92
N ARG A 3 -5.52 6.64 -8.15
CA ARG A 3 -4.40 6.33 -7.25
C ARG A 3 -3.52 7.54 -6.95
N GLU A 4 -3.20 8.32 -7.99
CA GLU A 4 -2.39 9.53 -7.89
C GLU A 4 -3.13 10.63 -7.14
N GLY A 5 -4.44 10.75 -7.33
CA GLY A 5 -5.29 11.69 -6.59
C GLY A 5 -5.35 11.36 -5.10
N LEU A 6 -5.47 10.08 -4.75
CA LEU A 6 -5.42 9.61 -3.36
C LEU A 6 -4.03 9.85 -2.74
N ALA A 7 -2.95 9.58 -3.47
CA ALA A 7 -1.58 9.85 -3.00
C ALA A 7 -1.35 11.36 -2.78
N ALA A 8 -1.82 12.21 -3.70
CA ALA A 8 -1.73 13.65 -3.56
C ALA A 8 -2.53 14.17 -2.35
N LEU A 9 -3.71 13.58 -2.09
CA LEU A 9 -4.51 13.87 -0.90
C LEU A 9 -3.79 13.44 0.40
N ALA A 10 -3.15 12.27 0.41
CA ALA A 10 -2.35 11.83 1.55
C ALA A 10 -1.18 12.80 1.82
N PHE A 11 -0.47 13.25 0.78
CA PHE A 11 0.65 14.18 0.93
C PHE A 11 0.26 15.63 1.19
N SER A 12 -0.93 16.09 0.77
CA SER A 12 -1.38 17.44 1.10
C SER A 12 -1.61 17.62 2.60
N ALA A 13 -1.95 16.54 3.32
CA ALA A 13 -2.03 16.52 4.78
C ALA A 13 -0.66 16.64 5.46
N ALA A 14 0.43 16.31 4.77
CA ALA A 14 1.80 16.37 5.30
C ALA A 14 2.35 17.81 5.41
N GLY A 15 1.65 18.81 4.85
CA GLY A 15 1.90 20.23 5.14
C GLY A 15 3.36 20.68 5.00
N ARG A 16 3.97 20.57 3.80
CA ARG A 16 4.94 21.61 3.43
C ARG A 16 4.14 22.87 3.09
N GLU A 17 3.97 23.74 4.10
CA GLU A 17 3.27 25.04 4.10
C GLU A 17 1.77 25.11 4.45
N SER A 18 1.27 24.33 5.42
CA SER A 18 0.09 24.79 6.16
C SER A 18 0.42 24.96 7.63
N ASP A 19 0.20 26.18 8.11
CA ASP A 19 0.29 26.56 9.51
C ASP A 19 -0.47 25.54 10.37
N LYS A 20 0.07 25.15 11.52
CA LYS A 20 -0.60 24.20 12.45
C LYS A 20 -1.93 24.76 13.01
N PHE A 21 -2.28 25.98 12.63
CA PHE A 21 -3.54 26.67 12.91
C PHE A 21 -4.51 26.73 11.71
N GLU A 22 -4.09 26.35 10.50
CA GLU A 22 -5.01 26.11 9.39
C GLU A 22 -5.60 24.71 9.52
N THR A 23 -6.74 24.62 10.21
CA THR A 23 -7.71 23.53 10.10
C THR A 23 -8.29 23.48 8.70
N ASN A 24 -7.45 23.27 7.68
CA ASN A 24 -7.92 23.09 6.32
C ASN A 24 -8.51 21.68 6.26
N ASP A 25 -9.83 21.64 6.44
CA ASP A 25 -10.74 20.50 6.44
C ASP A 25 -10.80 19.77 5.08
N LEU A 26 -9.70 19.84 4.29
CA LEU A 26 -9.56 19.26 2.95
C LEU A 26 -9.90 17.78 2.95
N GLY A 27 -9.51 17.06 4.01
CA GLY A 27 -9.89 15.66 4.23
C GLY A 27 -11.40 15.49 4.36
N ARG A 28 -12.10 16.32 5.16
CA ARG A 28 -13.55 16.18 5.32
C ARG A 28 -14.34 16.61 4.08
N GLN A 29 -13.84 17.58 3.31
CA GLN A 29 -14.46 18.01 2.05
C GLN A 29 -14.51 16.92 0.97
N VAL A 30 -13.69 15.87 1.12
CA VAL A 30 -13.63 14.75 0.18
C VAL A 30 -14.30 13.48 0.71
N ILE A 31 -14.83 13.47 1.93
CA ILE A 31 -15.64 12.37 2.45
C ILE A 31 -16.82 12.13 1.51
N GLY A 32 -17.11 10.86 1.23
CA GLY A 32 -18.17 10.46 0.32
C GLY A 32 -17.76 10.46 -1.16
N ARG A 33 -16.54 10.91 -1.51
CA ARG A 33 -16.05 10.80 -2.89
C ARG A 33 -15.61 9.39 -3.20
N GLU A 34 -16.05 8.87 -4.34
CA GLU A 34 -15.63 7.57 -4.84
C GLU A 34 -14.17 7.58 -5.28
N PHE A 35 -13.50 6.45 -5.11
CA PHE A 35 -12.19 6.16 -5.68
C PHE A 35 -12.19 4.85 -6.43
N ILE A 36 -11.36 4.79 -7.47
CA ILE A 36 -11.09 3.59 -8.25
C ILE A 36 -9.64 3.64 -8.71
N PHE A 37 -8.92 2.54 -8.52
CA PHE A 37 -7.58 2.41 -9.08
C PHE A 37 -7.22 0.97 -9.42
N ALA A 38 -6.22 0.87 -10.28
CA ALA A 38 -5.59 -0.37 -10.70
C ALA A 38 -4.15 -0.41 -10.18
N GLN A 39 -3.73 -1.54 -9.63
CA GLN A 39 -2.35 -1.82 -9.23
C GLN A 39 -1.90 -3.11 -9.90
N SER A 40 -0.82 -3.03 -10.68
CA SER A 40 -0.18 -4.23 -11.23
C SER A 40 0.40 -5.06 -10.08
N LEU A 41 0.21 -6.37 -10.11
CA LEU A 41 0.79 -7.30 -9.13
C LEU A 41 1.97 -8.09 -9.72
N ALA A 42 2.51 -7.62 -10.85
CA ALA A 42 3.65 -8.23 -11.50
C ALA A 42 4.91 -8.18 -10.61
N ASP A 43 5.66 -9.28 -10.60
CA ASP A 43 6.85 -9.50 -9.78
C ASP A 43 8.10 -8.71 -10.26
N GLU A 44 7.98 -7.89 -11.32
CA GLU A 44 9.13 -7.42 -12.10
C GLU A 44 9.92 -6.24 -11.49
N ASP A 45 9.43 -5.58 -10.43
CA ASP A 45 10.17 -4.50 -9.73
C ASP A 45 10.34 -4.78 -8.24
N SER A 46 10.80 -6.00 -7.91
CA SER A 46 11.18 -6.46 -6.55
C SER A 46 12.31 -5.67 -5.88
N SER A 47 12.71 -4.52 -6.41
CA SER A 47 13.52 -3.52 -5.69
C SER A 47 12.67 -2.45 -4.98
N THR A 48 11.36 -2.41 -5.23
CA THR A 48 10.41 -1.58 -4.49
C THR A 48 9.54 -2.46 -3.60
N GLU A 49 9.63 -2.26 -2.30
CA GLU A 49 8.89 -2.97 -1.25
C GLU A 49 7.35 -2.76 -1.29
N THR A 50 6.84 -2.24 -2.41
CA THR A 50 5.43 -1.87 -2.65
C THR A 50 4.54 -3.00 -3.14
N ASN A 51 5.09 -4.20 -3.40
CA ASN A 51 4.26 -5.34 -3.76
C ASN A 51 3.66 -5.95 -2.49
N ASP A 52 2.49 -5.41 -2.16
CA ASP A 52 1.60 -5.85 -1.09
C ASP A 52 1.17 -7.31 -1.23
N ALA A 53 1.28 -7.88 -2.44
CA ALA A 53 0.93 -9.25 -2.76
C ALA A 53 2.14 -10.11 -3.20
N TYR A 54 2.02 -11.42 -3.03
CA TYR A 54 2.98 -12.40 -3.49
C TYR A 54 2.29 -13.63 -4.08
N TRP A 55 2.99 -14.31 -4.98
CA TRP A 55 2.52 -15.52 -5.64
C TRP A 55 3.18 -16.77 -5.08
N ARG A 56 2.40 -17.84 -4.93
CA ARG A 56 2.89 -19.19 -4.61
C ARG A 56 2.28 -20.20 -5.57
N TYR A 57 3.12 -21.00 -6.21
CA TYR A 57 2.67 -22.07 -7.11
C TYR A 57 2.88 -23.46 -6.52
N ASP A 58 1.80 -24.24 -6.41
CA ASP A 58 1.84 -25.67 -6.08
C ASP A 58 1.89 -26.49 -7.36
N LYS A 59 3.04 -27.12 -7.61
CA LYS A 59 3.26 -27.94 -8.82
C LYS A 59 2.46 -29.24 -8.83
N SER A 60 2.19 -29.82 -7.65
CA SER A 60 1.50 -31.10 -7.52
C SER A 60 0.00 -30.92 -7.71
N ALA A 61 -0.56 -29.85 -7.14
CA ALA A 61 -1.97 -29.50 -7.28
C ALA A 61 -2.28 -28.70 -8.56
N GLN A 62 -1.27 -28.18 -9.26
CA GLN A 62 -1.41 -27.23 -10.37
C GLN A 62 -2.24 -26.00 -9.96
N GLN A 63 -1.82 -25.38 -8.86
CA GLN A 63 -2.52 -24.26 -8.24
C GLN A 63 -1.61 -23.06 -8.07
N LEU A 64 -2.07 -21.91 -8.55
CA LEU A 64 -1.45 -20.62 -8.31
C LEU A 64 -2.25 -19.90 -7.21
N THR A 65 -1.58 -19.52 -6.13
CA THR A 65 -2.18 -18.76 -5.04
C THR A 65 -1.59 -17.36 -4.99
N LEU A 66 -2.45 -16.36 -4.99
CA LEU A 66 -2.16 -14.98 -4.66
C LEU A 66 -2.51 -14.73 -3.20
N SER A 67 -1.65 -14.03 -2.49
CA SER A 67 -1.88 -13.65 -1.09
C SER A 67 -1.27 -12.28 -0.83
N PHE A 68 -1.87 -11.52 0.07
CA PHE A 68 -1.23 -10.31 0.61
C PHE A 68 -0.26 -10.66 1.73
N ARG A 69 0.81 -9.89 1.86
CA ARG A 69 1.76 -10.05 2.97
C ARG A 69 1.04 -9.72 4.27
N SER A 70 1.23 -10.52 5.32
CA SER A 70 0.48 -10.51 6.58
C SER A 70 0.50 -9.22 7.42
N TYR A 71 1.22 -8.19 6.98
CA TYR A 71 1.35 -6.89 7.67
C TYR A 71 0.67 -5.76 6.89
N VAL A 72 0.06 -6.06 5.74
CA VAL A 72 -0.54 -5.09 4.84
C VAL A 72 -1.99 -4.85 5.27
N HIS A 73 -2.16 -4.03 6.30
CA HIS A 73 -3.47 -3.47 6.60
C HIS A 73 -3.87 -2.37 5.60
N SER A 74 -2.91 -1.81 4.85
CA SER A 74 -3.11 -0.68 3.95
C SER A 74 -2.41 -0.92 2.62
N LEU A 75 -3.01 -0.48 1.51
CA LEU A 75 -2.39 -0.62 0.18
C LEU A 75 -1.47 0.56 -0.16
N TYR A 76 -0.32 0.29 -0.75
CA TYR A 76 0.56 1.35 -1.24
C TYR A 76 -0.05 2.08 -2.43
N LEU A 77 -0.25 3.39 -2.27
CA LEU A 77 -0.64 4.29 -3.36
C LEU A 77 0.59 4.82 -4.09
N LYS A 78 1.65 5.15 -3.34
CA LYS A 78 2.91 5.66 -3.87
C LYS A 78 4.06 5.42 -2.88
N PHE A 79 5.25 5.13 -3.40
CA PHE A 79 6.48 4.99 -2.64
C PHE A 79 7.61 5.64 -3.41
N GLU A 80 8.45 6.41 -2.72
CA GLU A 80 9.68 6.95 -3.27
C GLU A 80 10.79 6.72 -2.25
N SER A 81 11.88 6.07 -2.65
CA SER A 81 13.11 5.97 -1.84
C SER A 81 14.22 6.76 -2.51
N LYS A 82 14.82 7.68 -1.76
CA LYS A 82 15.90 8.53 -2.23
C LYS A 82 17.07 8.45 -1.28
N LYS A 83 18.26 8.18 -1.82
CA LYS A 83 19.49 8.29 -1.05
C LYS A 83 19.67 9.72 -0.52
N SER A 84 19.71 9.87 0.79
CA SER A 84 19.80 11.16 1.48
C SER A 84 21.25 11.57 1.78
N GLY A 85 22.17 10.61 1.84
CA GLY A 85 23.59 10.89 2.04
C GLY A 85 24.41 9.65 2.37
N GLU A 86 25.67 9.87 2.72
CA GLU A 86 26.55 8.85 3.30
C GLU A 86 27.49 9.49 4.32
N TYR A 87 27.78 8.76 5.39
CA TYR A 87 28.77 9.18 6.39
C TYR A 87 29.47 7.96 6.99
N THR A 88 30.51 8.19 7.80
CA THR A 88 31.17 7.11 8.56
C THR A 88 30.72 7.18 10.00
N GLY A 89 29.97 6.18 10.45
CA GLY A 89 29.63 5.99 11.87
C GLY A 89 30.76 5.27 12.60
N GLN A 90 30.78 5.41 13.92
CA GLN A 90 31.70 4.68 14.79
C GLN A 90 30.93 4.14 15.99
N ASN A 91 31.06 2.85 16.28
CA ASN A 91 30.46 2.26 17.47
C ASN A 91 31.26 2.57 18.75
N ALA A 92 30.74 2.13 19.90
CA ALA A 92 31.39 2.31 21.20
C ALA A 92 32.77 1.61 21.33
N PHE A 93 33.07 0.64 20.46
CA PHE A 93 34.35 -0.08 20.42
C PHE A 93 35.35 0.49 19.42
N GLY A 94 35.04 1.61 18.77
CA GLY A 94 35.93 2.26 17.80
C GLY A 94 35.89 1.70 16.38
N VAL A 95 35.00 0.72 16.11
CA VAL A 95 34.82 0.18 14.75
C VAL A 95 34.09 1.21 13.90
N LYS A 96 34.67 1.54 12.74
CA LYS A 96 34.14 2.50 11.78
C LYS A 96 33.42 1.79 10.64
N VAL A 97 32.22 2.25 10.31
CA VAL A 97 31.39 1.67 9.24
C VAL A 97 30.83 2.79 8.38
N ARG A 98 30.85 2.61 7.05
CA ARG A 98 30.25 3.56 6.10
C ARG A 98 28.75 3.32 6.06
N ILE A 99 27.98 4.30 6.48
CA ILE A 99 26.53 4.28 6.54
C ILE A 99 25.96 4.97 5.30
N LYS A 100 24.94 4.37 4.70
CA LYS A 100 24.15 4.98 3.62
C LYS A 100 22.82 5.44 4.18
N GLY A 101 22.51 6.73 4.01
CA GLY A 101 21.22 7.29 4.39
C GLY A 101 20.22 7.23 3.23
N TYR A 102 18.98 6.90 3.56
CA TYR A 102 17.84 6.94 2.66
C TYR A 102 16.70 7.74 3.31
N THR A 103 15.94 8.41 2.46
CA THR A 103 14.67 9.03 2.80
C THR A 103 13.60 8.36 1.98
N GLU A 104 12.61 7.82 2.66
CA GLU A 104 11.48 7.14 2.08
C GLU A 104 10.23 7.99 2.30
N THR A 105 9.37 8.01 1.29
CA THR A 105 8.12 8.76 1.32
C THR A 105 7.02 7.87 0.79
N GLU A 106 6.01 7.64 1.63
CA GLU A 106 4.96 6.66 1.37
C GLU A 106 3.58 7.31 1.43
N ALA A 107 2.71 6.97 0.47
CA ALA A 107 1.28 7.20 0.54
C ALA A 107 0.53 5.86 0.56
N LYS A 108 -0.40 5.68 1.49
CA LYS A 108 -1.16 4.42 1.67
C LYS A 108 -2.66 4.66 1.71
N LEU A 109 -3.45 3.69 1.24
CA LEU A 109 -4.89 3.61 1.48
C LEU A 109 -5.13 2.69 2.67
N THR A 110 -5.66 3.23 3.76
CA THR A 110 -6.07 2.45 4.93
C THR A 110 -7.58 2.18 4.86
N PRO A 111 -8.02 0.91 4.77
CA PRO A 111 -9.41 0.57 4.75
C PRO A 111 -10.07 0.87 6.11
N VAL A 112 -11.30 1.38 6.08
CA VAL A 112 -12.18 1.48 7.25
C VAL A 112 -13.41 0.60 7.08
N GLY A 113 -14.00 0.14 8.18
CA GLY A 113 -15.23 -0.65 8.14
C GLY A 113 -15.03 -2.15 7.89
N GLY A 114 -13.89 -2.72 8.29
CA GLY A 114 -13.70 -4.18 8.40
C GLY A 114 -13.14 -4.89 7.17
N THR A 115 -12.76 -4.17 6.12
CA THR A 115 -11.94 -4.78 5.05
C THR A 115 -10.51 -4.92 5.55
N ASP A 116 -10.01 -6.15 5.63
CA ASP A 116 -8.59 -6.43 5.92
C ASP A 116 -7.96 -7.08 4.70
N PHE A 117 -7.08 -6.34 4.02
CA PHE A 117 -6.40 -6.83 2.81
C PHE A 117 -5.56 -8.09 3.08
N ASN A 118 -5.10 -8.30 4.32
CA ASN A 118 -4.38 -9.52 4.71
C ASN A 118 -5.21 -10.80 4.56
N THR A 119 -6.55 -10.68 4.57
CA THR A 119 -7.46 -11.82 4.44
C THR A 119 -7.78 -12.16 2.99
N LEU A 120 -7.42 -11.28 2.05
CA LEU A 120 -7.67 -11.52 0.63
C LEU A 120 -6.65 -12.52 0.08
N SER A 121 -7.15 -13.69 -0.32
CA SER A 121 -6.36 -14.69 -1.02
C SER A 121 -7.17 -15.31 -2.13
N VAL A 122 -6.51 -15.61 -3.25
CA VAL A 122 -7.13 -16.22 -4.41
C VAL A 122 -6.30 -17.41 -4.82
N THR A 123 -6.94 -18.57 -4.93
CA THR A 123 -6.33 -19.79 -5.48
C THR A 123 -6.97 -20.12 -6.82
N LEU A 124 -6.14 -20.20 -7.85
CA LEU A 124 -6.53 -20.49 -9.23
C LEU A 124 -5.95 -21.84 -9.64
N ASN A 125 -6.74 -22.66 -10.32
CA ASN A 125 -6.22 -23.84 -11.01
C ASN A 125 -5.56 -23.37 -12.31
N ALA A 126 -4.25 -23.55 -12.43
CA ALA A 126 -3.47 -23.12 -13.58
C ALA A 126 -2.31 -24.08 -13.79
N ASP A 127 -2.06 -24.47 -15.04
CA ASP A 127 -0.84 -25.22 -15.36
C ASP A 127 0.42 -24.33 -15.19
N PRO A 128 1.64 -24.87 -15.23
CA PRO A 128 2.85 -24.07 -14.97
C PRO A 128 3.08 -22.91 -15.96
N VAL A 129 2.62 -23.04 -17.20
CA VAL A 129 2.78 -22.00 -18.23
C VAL A 129 1.80 -20.87 -17.95
N GLU A 130 0.55 -21.22 -17.69
CA GLU A 130 -0.50 -20.27 -17.37
C GLU A 130 -0.27 -19.60 -16.00
N GLY A 131 0.17 -20.36 -15.00
CA GLY A 131 0.48 -19.84 -13.68
C GLY A 131 1.61 -18.80 -13.72
N ARG A 132 2.65 -19.04 -14.52
CA ARG A 132 3.70 -18.05 -14.75
C ARG A 132 3.15 -16.79 -15.42
N ARG A 133 2.33 -16.93 -16.45
CA ARG A 133 1.70 -15.79 -17.13
C ARG A 133 0.85 -14.96 -16.16
N LEU A 134 -0.04 -15.60 -15.43
CA LEU A 134 -0.93 -14.94 -14.46
C LEU A 134 -0.12 -14.18 -13.40
N SER A 135 0.98 -14.74 -12.90
CA SER A 135 1.85 -14.05 -11.93
C SER A 135 2.49 -12.75 -12.44
N GLN A 136 2.47 -12.50 -13.75
CA GLN A 136 3.04 -11.31 -14.39
C GLN A 136 1.99 -10.35 -14.95
N GLU A 137 0.75 -10.80 -15.18
CA GLU A 137 -0.25 -10.06 -15.95
C GLU A 137 -1.51 -9.68 -15.16
N VAL A 138 -1.63 -10.13 -13.91
CA VAL A 138 -2.78 -9.82 -13.05
C VAL A 138 -2.69 -8.42 -12.45
N THR A 139 -3.83 -7.74 -12.46
CA THR A 139 -4.03 -6.44 -11.84
C THR A 139 -5.01 -6.55 -10.68
N LEU A 140 -4.73 -5.86 -9.59
CA LEU A 140 -5.68 -5.57 -8.53
C LEU A 140 -6.47 -4.31 -8.89
N LEU A 141 -7.79 -4.42 -8.96
CA LEU A 141 -8.71 -3.29 -9.06
C LEU A 141 -9.33 -3.06 -7.69
N VAL A 142 -9.28 -1.83 -7.20
CA VAL A 142 -9.80 -1.44 -5.90
C VAL A 142 -10.75 -0.27 -6.08
N GLN A 143 -11.94 -0.39 -5.52
CA GLN A 143 -12.98 0.62 -5.54
C GLN A 143 -13.49 0.88 -4.13
N GLY A 144 -13.90 2.10 -3.88
CA GLY A 144 -14.44 2.49 -2.60
C GLY A 144 -14.83 3.93 -2.52
N VAL A 145 -15.04 4.39 -1.29
CA VAL A 145 -15.44 5.75 -0.97
C VAL A 145 -14.52 6.28 0.12
N ILE A 146 -14.04 7.51 -0.03
CA ILE A 146 -13.26 8.18 1.02
C ILE A 146 -14.15 8.34 2.24
N ASP A 147 -13.65 7.92 3.40
CA ASP A 147 -14.40 7.91 4.65
C ASP A 147 -13.45 8.21 5.81
N ALA A 148 -13.98 8.72 6.90
CA ALA A 148 -13.16 9.05 8.06
C ALA A 148 -12.89 7.80 8.93
N ASP A 149 -11.76 7.80 9.63
CA ASP A 149 -11.49 6.84 10.70
C ASP A 149 -12.38 7.09 11.95
N SER A 150 -12.18 6.28 12.98
CA SER A 150 -12.92 6.38 14.25
C SER A 150 -12.77 7.72 14.95
N ASP A 151 -11.67 8.45 14.68
CA ASP A 151 -11.37 9.74 15.29
C ASP A 151 -11.83 10.91 14.40
N GLY A 152 -12.46 10.60 13.26
CA GLY A 152 -12.99 11.59 12.32
C GLY A 152 -11.94 12.17 11.37
N ALA A 153 -10.74 11.57 11.31
CA ALA A 153 -9.67 11.96 10.40
C ALA A 153 -9.76 11.19 9.07
N VAL A 154 -9.46 11.88 7.97
CA VAL A 154 -9.40 11.27 6.62
C VAL A 154 -7.98 10.98 6.19
N THR A 155 -7.03 11.68 6.78
CA THR A 155 -5.61 11.56 6.50
C THR A 155 -4.82 11.57 7.80
N SER A 156 -3.77 10.75 7.85
CA SER A 156 -2.86 10.66 8.99
C SER A 156 -1.42 10.51 8.49
N CYS A 157 -0.49 11.27 9.05
CA CYS A 157 0.93 11.15 8.71
C CYS A 157 1.77 10.82 9.95
N SER A 158 2.83 10.06 9.76
CA SER A 158 3.78 9.65 10.77
C SER A 158 5.19 9.59 10.19
N ASP A 159 6.18 9.84 11.03
CA ASP A 159 7.59 9.73 10.67
C ASP A 159 8.23 8.61 11.48
N ASP A 160 9.05 7.79 10.83
CA ASP A 160 9.82 6.71 11.46
C ASP A 160 11.31 6.83 11.10
N HIS A 161 12.17 6.27 11.96
CA HIS A 161 13.61 6.27 11.79
C HIS A 161 14.21 4.91 12.13
N ALA A 162 14.73 4.23 11.11
CA ALA A 162 15.56 3.06 11.27
C ALA A 162 17.03 3.47 11.29
N GLY A 163 17.62 3.49 12.49
CA GLY A 163 19.04 3.79 12.67
C GLY A 163 19.94 2.66 12.16
N ALA A 164 21.07 3.03 11.56
CA ALA A 164 22.03 2.06 11.05
C ALA A 164 22.68 1.22 12.17
N THR A 165 22.94 -0.04 11.85
CA THR A 165 23.69 -0.97 12.68
C THR A 165 24.99 -1.40 11.99
N ILE A 166 25.82 -2.21 12.66
CA ILE A 166 27.05 -2.73 12.04
C ILE A 166 26.72 -3.76 10.97
N ASP A 167 25.74 -4.63 11.25
CA ASP A 167 25.31 -5.69 10.35
C ASP A 167 24.45 -5.14 9.20
N ASP A 168 23.77 -4.02 9.45
CA ASP A 168 22.98 -3.29 8.47
C ASP A 168 23.35 -1.79 8.47
N PRO A 169 24.39 -1.38 7.71
CA PRO A 169 24.89 -0.01 7.70
C PRO A 169 24.05 0.91 6.80
N ILE A 170 22.73 0.81 6.94
CA ILE A 170 21.74 1.58 6.22
C ILE A 170 20.91 2.34 7.26
N GLU A 171 20.78 3.64 7.06
CA GLU A 171 19.90 4.51 7.86
C GLU A 171 18.72 4.92 6.99
N VAL A 172 17.50 4.79 7.50
CA VAL A 172 16.28 5.11 6.75
C VAL A 172 15.41 6.06 7.58
N TYR A 173 15.03 7.18 6.96
CA TYR A 173 13.99 8.08 7.47
C TYR A 173 12.75 7.92 6.61
N THR A 174 11.65 7.48 7.21
CA THR A 174 10.42 7.18 6.48
C THR A 174 9.35 8.19 6.86
N TYR A 175 8.79 8.86 5.86
CA TYR A 175 7.65 9.77 5.99
C TYR A 175 6.43 9.08 5.37
N SER A 176 5.49 8.62 6.20
CA SER A 176 4.33 7.86 5.76
C SER A 176 3.05 8.67 5.97
N CYS A 177 2.25 8.80 4.91
CA CYS A 177 0.92 9.37 4.99
C CYS A 177 -0.13 8.37 4.50
N ALA A 178 -1.24 8.30 5.21
CA ALA A 178 -2.38 7.47 4.85
C ALA A 178 -3.58 8.34 4.49
N VAL A 179 -4.42 7.82 3.59
CA VAL A 179 -5.80 8.24 3.38
C VAL A 179 -6.72 7.09 3.78
N THR A 180 -7.79 7.39 4.51
CA THR A 180 -8.76 6.39 4.92
C THR A 180 -9.91 6.29 3.93
N GLY A 181 -10.41 5.08 3.72
CA GLY A 181 -11.51 4.85 2.79
C GLY A 181 -12.23 3.54 3.05
N ARG A 182 -13.53 3.53 2.83
CA ARG A 182 -14.32 2.31 2.83
C ARG A 182 -14.18 1.63 1.48
N VAL A 183 -13.51 0.49 1.46
CA VAL A 183 -13.37 -0.32 0.26
C VAL A 183 -14.69 -1.04 0.01
N THR A 184 -15.27 -0.86 -1.18
CA THR A 184 -16.56 -1.46 -1.55
C THR A 184 -16.40 -2.67 -2.45
N HIS A 185 -15.33 -2.70 -3.25
CA HIS A 185 -15.08 -3.77 -4.20
C HIS A 185 -13.58 -3.93 -4.45
N VAL A 186 -13.14 -5.18 -4.52
CA VAL A 186 -11.78 -5.57 -4.90
C VAL A 186 -11.88 -6.68 -5.92
N GLU A 187 -11.18 -6.53 -7.05
CA GLU A 187 -11.18 -7.51 -8.13
C GLU A 187 -9.74 -7.83 -8.55
N PHE A 188 -9.47 -9.11 -8.80
CA PHE A 188 -8.26 -9.57 -9.46
C PHE A 188 -8.57 -9.82 -10.92
N TYR A 189 -7.97 -9.02 -11.79
CA TYR A 189 -8.31 -8.94 -13.19
C TYR A 189 -7.17 -9.45 -14.07
N ASP A 190 -7.46 -10.42 -14.94
CA ASP A 190 -6.54 -10.87 -15.99
C ASP A 190 -6.60 -9.91 -17.18
N ARG A 191 -5.58 -9.06 -17.33
CA ARG A 191 -5.54 -8.04 -18.38
C ARG A 191 -5.60 -8.62 -19.79
N LYS A 192 -5.02 -9.80 -20.00
CA LYS A 192 -4.91 -10.39 -21.34
C LYS A 192 -6.24 -10.95 -21.80
N ASN A 193 -6.92 -11.69 -20.92
CA ASN A 193 -8.20 -12.32 -21.23
C ASN A 193 -9.41 -11.42 -20.95
N SER A 194 -9.17 -10.25 -20.34
CA SER A 194 -10.21 -9.30 -19.93
C SER A 194 -11.28 -9.95 -19.05
N ALA A 195 -10.83 -10.72 -18.06
CA ALA A 195 -11.69 -11.52 -17.20
C ALA A 195 -11.35 -11.34 -15.73
N ALA A 196 -12.39 -11.25 -14.90
CA ALA A 196 -12.28 -11.35 -13.46
C ALA A 196 -11.84 -12.77 -13.07
N LEU A 197 -10.76 -12.88 -12.30
CA LEU A 197 -10.28 -14.13 -11.74
C LEU A 197 -10.89 -14.40 -10.37
N ALA A 198 -11.09 -13.33 -9.59
CA ALA A 198 -11.77 -13.36 -8.31
C ALA A 198 -12.24 -11.95 -7.94
N GLU A 199 -13.33 -11.89 -7.21
CA GLU A 199 -13.95 -10.64 -6.76
C GLU A 199 -14.30 -10.75 -5.29
N TRP A 200 -14.15 -9.64 -4.59
CA TRP A 200 -14.62 -9.43 -3.24
C TRP A 200 -15.47 -8.16 -3.23
N ASN A 201 -16.64 -8.26 -2.60
CA ASN A 201 -17.54 -7.14 -2.41
C ASN A 201 -17.71 -6.93 -0.90
N ALA A 202 -17.66 -5.68 -0.46
CA ALA A 202 -18.02 -5.35 0.90
C ALA A 202 -19.48 -5.75 1.14
N GLU A 203 -19.76 -6.34 2.30
CA GLU A 203 -21.16 -6.50 2.71
C GLU A 203 -21.81 -5.11 2.74
N PRO A 204 -23.03 -4.95 2.19
CA PRO A 204 -23.71 -3.67 2.23
C PRO A 204 -23.84 -3.24 3.68
N ALA A 205 -23.27 -2.07 4.01
CA ALA A 205 -23.35 -1.53 5.35
C ALA A 205 -24.82 -1.51 5.77
N ALA A 206 -25.15 -2.26 6.82
CA ALA A 206 -26.51 -2.28 7.36
C ALA A 206 -26.94 -0.83 7.56
N ALA A 207 -28.01 -0.42 6.87
CA ALA A 207 -28.48 0.95 6.89
C ALA A 207 -28.56 1.40 8.35
N ALA A 208 -27.75 2.41 8.70
CA ALA A 208 -27.79 3.01 10.02
C ALA A 208 -29.25 3.41 10.24
N LYS A 209 -29.92 2.75 11.19
CA LYS A 209 -31.29 3.12 11.55
C LYS A 209 -31.27 4.59 12.00
N PRO A 210 -32.17 5.43 11.48
CA PRO A 210 -32.25 6.84 11.83
C PRO A 210 -32.51 7.06 13.32
#